data_AF-X1GBE4-F1
#
_entry.id   AF-X1GBE4-F1
#
_cell.length_a   1.000
_cell.length_b   1.000
_cell.length_c   1.000
_cell.angle_alpha   90.00
_cell.angle_beta   90.00
_cell.angle_gamma   90.00
#
_symmetry.space_group_name_H-M   'P 1'
#
loop_
_entity.id
_entity.type
_entity.pdbx_description
1 polymer ?
#
loop_
_entity_poly.entity_id
_entity_poly.type
_entity_poly.pdbx_seq_one_letter_code
_entity_poly.pdbx_strand_id
1 'polypeptide(L)'
;KPNAGKSTLINQLIGEKIAITSVRPQTTRNIIRGAVTFDEAQVIFLDTPGILNLTQVKNLVDRHIIEEALKSLEGVDLIALIVEPFTVSPEDRFILENLKNIPKPVFLVINKIDKIKPHELDSIKREYETLFSFAKIVPISAKKGTNLSILMGEIIQHLPLHPAYYDSDFITDQPERILVGELIREKIFDLTHDEIPYSVMLKVDQFEERPQDLIYIRASIYVEQASQKGILIGKSGKMIKNIGSLARKEIEKHLGCQIYLDLWVGIKKQWRRH
;
A
#
# COMPACT_ATOMS: atom_id res chain seq x y z
N LYS A 1 -3.17 9.89 4.74
CA LYS A 1 -2.65 9.23 5.97
C LYS A 1 -2.52 7.70 5.81
N PRO A 2 -1.79 6.98 6.69
CA PRO A 2 -1.82 5.52 6.76
C PRO A 2 -3.23 4.97 7.05
N ASN A 3 -3.49 3.70 6.76
CA ASN A 3 -4.76 2.99 7.04
C ASN A 3 -6.06 3.52 6.39
N ALA A 4 -6.00 4.61 5.63
CA ALA A 4 -7.16 5.13 4.88
C ALA A 4 -7.67 4.16 3.79
N GLY A 5 -6.92 3.11 3.46
CA GLY A 5 -7.33 2.06 2.50
C GLY A 5 -6.87 2.31 1.06
N LYS A 6 -5.73 2.98 0.85
CA LYS A 6 -5.09 3.21 -0.46
C LYS A 6 -4.84 1.92 -1.23
N SER A 7 -4.02 1.02 -0.67
CA SER A 7 -3.71 -0.27 -1.29
C SER A 7 -4.95 -1.16 -1.46
N THR A 8 -5.92 -1.07 -0.55
CA THR A 8 -7.22 -1.77 -0.72
C THR A 8 -7.99 -1.25 -1.93
N LEU A 9 -8.05 0.07 -2.12
CA LEU A 9 -8.70 0.67 -3.28
C LEU A 9 -7.99 0.24 -4.57
N ILE A 10 -6.66 0.37 -4.61
CA ILE A 10 -5.87 0.06 -5.81
C ILE A 10 -6.02 -1.41 -6.20
N ASN A 11 -5.87 -2.34 -5.26
CA ASN A 11 -6.10 -3.77 -5.54
C ASN A 11 -7.53 -4.04 -6.03
N GLN A 12 -8.53 -3.34 -5.49
CA GLN A 12 -9.91 -3.53 -5.88
C GLN A 12 -10.20 -3.00 -7.29
N LEU A 13 -9.59 -1.87 -7.67
CA LEU A 13 -9.72 -1.28 -9.01
C LEU A 13 -9.00 -2.10 -10.07
N ILE A 14 -7.83 -2.64 -9.74
CA ILE A 14 -7.02 -3.48 -10.64
C ILE A 14 -7.59 -4.89 -10.75
N GLY A 15 -8.24 -5.38 -9.68
CA GLY A 15 -8.74 -6.76 -9.62
C GLY A 15 -7.70 -7.78 -9.15
N GLU A 16 -6.46 -7.35 -8.96
CA GLU A 16 -5.35 -8.17 -8.47
C GLU A 16 -4.69 -7.57 -7.22
N LYS A 17 -4.06 -8.43 -6.42
CA LYS A 17 -3.33 -8.00 -5.22
C LYS A 17 -1.90 -7.60 -5.58
N ILE A 18 -1.72 -6.35 -5.98
CA ILE A 18 -0.39 -5.80 -6.28
C ILE A 18 0.27 -5.16 -5.06
N ALA A 19 -0.51 -4.63 -4.12
CA ALA A 19 0.01 -4.02 -2.90
C ALA A 19 -0.50 -4.74 -1.64
N ILE A 20 0.33 -4.84 -0.61
CA ILE A 20 -0.10 -5.45 0.65
C ILE A 20 -1.00 -4.52 1.45
N THR A 21 -1.88 -5.09 2.26
CA THR A 21 -2.85 -4.35 3.06
C THR A 21 -2.71 -4.73 4.53
N SER A 22 -2.70 -3.75 5.42
CA SER A 22 -2.74 -3.99 6.86
C SER A 22 -3.59 -2.94 7.56
N VAL A 23 -4.12 -3.31 8.73
CA VAL A 23 -4.75 -2.36 9.66
C VAL A 23 -3.72 -1.54 10.43
N ARG A 24 -2.43 -1.88 10.30
CA ARG A 24 -1.35 -1.16 10.96
C ARG A 24 -0.80 -0.07 10.05
N PRO A 25 -0.45 1.10 10.61
CA PRO A 25 0.14 2.18 9.83
C PRO A 25 1.44 1.75 9.14
N GLN A 26 1.95 2.57 8.22
CA GLN A 26 3.22 2.33 7.53
C GLN A 26 3.29 0.98 6.78
N THR A 27 2.15 0.52 6.23
CA THR A 27 2.12 -0.70 5.43
C THR A 27 2.90 -0.53 4.13
N THR A 28 2.60 0.47 3.30
CA THR A 28 3.29 0.71 2.01
C THR A 28 4.62 1.44 2.23
N ARG A 29 5.72 0.90 1.69
CA ARG A 29 7.07 1.50 1.78
C ARG A 29 7.66 1.91 0.43
N ASN A 30 7.23 1.27 -0.65
CA ASN A 30 7.66 1.58 -2.01
C ASN A 30 6.50 2.19 -2.78
N ILE A 31 6.79 3.03 -3.78
CA ILE A 31 5.79 3.43 -4.76
C ILE A 31 5.56 2.26 -5.71
N ILE A 32 4.31 1.86 -5.87
CA ILE A 32 3.91 0.79 -6.79
C ILE A 32 3.08 1.42 -7.90
N ARG A 33 3.39 1.10 -9.17
CA ARG A 33 2.54 1.49 -10.29
C ARG A 33 1.62 0.35 -10.64
N GLY A 34 0.33 0.63 -10.79
CA GLY A 34 -0.63 -0.33 -11.31
C GLY A 34 -1.52 0.30 -12.36
N ALA A 35 -1.84 -0.40 -13.43
CA ALA A 35 -2.67 0.13 -14.51
C ALA A 35 -4.03 -0.55 -14.56
N VAL A 36 -5.04 0.23 -14.94
CA VAL A 36 -6.34 -0.27 -15.40
C VAL A 36 -6.56 0.27 -16.79
N THR A 37 -6.62 -0.63 -17.77
CA THR A 37 -6.82 -0.29 -19.18
C THR A 37 -8.27 -0.57 -19.58
N PHE A 38 -8.91 0.43 -20.18
CA PHE A 38 -10.20 0.39 -20.84
C PHE A 38 -10.00 0.62 -22.34
N ASP A 39 -11.06 0.40 -23.14
CA ASP A 39 -10.98 0.55 -24.59
C ASP A 39 -10.49 1.93 -25.05
N GLU A 40 -10.87 3.00 -24.34
CA GLU A 40 -10.56 4.39 -24.70
C GLU A 40 -9.73 5.15 -23.64
N ALA A 41 -9.28 4.47 -22.58
CA ALA A 41 -8.55 5.11 -21.49
C ALA A 41 -7.60 4.15 -20.76
N GLN A 42 -6.47 4.66 -20.28
CA GLN A 42 -5.59 3.94 -19.37
C GLN A 42 -5.35 4.78 -18.13
N VAL A 43 -5.63 4.21 -16.96
CA VAL A 43 -5.42 4.87 -15.66
C VAL A 43 -4.24 4.21 -14.96
N ILE A 44 -3.18 4.97 -14.69
CA ILE A 44 -2.00 4.49 -13.97
C ILE A 44 -2.07 5.01 -12.54
N PHE A 45 -2.29 4.10 -11.61
CA PHE A 45 -2.28 4.37 -10.18
C PHE A 45 -0.86 4.32 -9.64
N LEU A 46 -0.52 5.30 -8.81
CA LEU A 46 0.67 5.27 -7.96
C LEU A 46 0.23 5.00 -6.52
N ASP A 47 0.45 3.79 -5.99
CA ASP A 47 0.25 3.54 -4.55
C ASP A 47 1.43 4.15 -3.80
N THR A 48 1.20 5.27 -3.13
CA THR A 48 2.23 5.94 -2.35
C THR A 48 2.18 5.51 -0.88
N PRO A 49 3.33 5.45 -0.20
CA PRO A 49 3.37 5.45 1.26
C PRO A 49 2.44 6.50 1.87
N GLY A 50 1.83 6.17 3.02
CA GLY A 50 0.96 7.11 3.69
C GLY A 50 1.75 8.33 4.17
N ILE A 51 1.44 9.51 3.65
CA ILE A 51 2.04 10.77 4.13
C ILE A 51 1.72 10.93 5.63
N LEU A 52 2.77 11.08 6.42
CA LEU A 52 2.77 11.40 7.84
C LEU A 52 3.48 12.74 8.03
N ASN A 53 3.15 13.45 9.10
CA ASN A 53 3.87 14.67 9.44
C ASN A 53 5.35 14.33 9.74
N LEU A 54 6.27 14.97 9.00
CA LEU A 54 7.71 14.73 9.10
C LEU A 54 8.26 14.95 10.53
N THR A 55 7.62 15.80 11.33
CA THR A 55 8.00 16.02 12.74
C THR A 55 7.76 14.81 13.64
N GLN A 56 6.90 13.88 13.23
CA GLN A 56 6.62 12.64 13.95
C GLN A 56 7.54 11.48 13.51
N VAL A 57 8.38 11.70 12.50
CA VAL A 57 9.23 10.68 11.89
C VAL A 57 10.53 10.55 12.67
N LYS A 58 10.76 9.37 13.25
CA LYS A 58 11.89 9.13 14.16
C LYS A 58 13.14 8.55 13.50
N ASN A 59 13.04 8.09 12.25
CA ASN A 59 14.15 7.42 11.56
C ASN A 59 14.29 7.88 10.09
N LEU A 60 15.47 7.69 9.51
CA LEU A 60 15.81 8.18 8.18
C LEU A 60 15.07 7.45 7.06
N VAL A 61 14.82 6.14 7.24
CA VAL A 61 14.06 5.34 6.27
C VAL A 61 12.64 5.87 6.11
N ASP A 62 11.91 6.06 7.20
CA ASP A 62 10.56 6.61 7.18
C ASP A 62 10.53 8.03 6.58
N ARG A 63 11.57 8.83 6.82
CA ARG A 63 11.69 10.17 6.25
C ARG A 63 11.87 10.11 4.73
N HIS A 64 12.78 9.26 4.26
CA HIS A 64 13.02 9.05 2.84
C HIS A 64 11.76 8.58 2.11
N ILE A 65 11.04 7.62 2.70
CA ILE A 65 9.77 7.10 2.20
C ILE A 65 8.73 8.22 2.01
N ILE A 66 8.63 9.15 2.96
CA ILE A 66 7.68 10.28 2.86
C ILE A 66 8.14 11.32 1.83
N GLU A 67 9.43 11.64 1.79
CA GLU A 67 10.00 12.56 0.78
C GLU A 67 9.81 12.03 -0.64
N GLU A 68 9.99 10.73 -0.86
CA GLU A 68 9.73 10.07 -2.14
C GLU A 68 8.25 10.11 -2.51
N ALA A 69 7.35 9.83 -1.55
CA ALA A 69 5.92 9.93 -1.75
C ALA A 69 5.49 11.35 -2.15
N LEU A 70 6.04 12.39 -1.50
CA LEU A 70 5.73 13.79 -1.85
C LEU A 70 6.24 14.15 -3.25
N LYS A 71 7.48 13.77 -3.60
CA LYS A 71 8.03 14.01 -4.94
C LYS A 71 7.20 13.34 -6.04
N SER A 72 6.64 12.17 -5.76
CA SER A 72 5.80 11.46 -6.74
C SER A 72 4.54 12.24 -7.14
N LEU A 73 4.05 13.16 -6.29
CA LEU A 73 2.87 13.98 -6.58
C LEU A 73 3.12 15.03 -7.67
N GLU A 74 4.37 15.36 -7.99
CA GLU A 74 4.68 16.33 -9.06
C GLU A 74 4.42 15.74 -10.45
N GLY A 75 4.58 14.43 -10.60
CA GLY A 75 4.49 13.71 -11.88
C GLY A 75 3.10 13.18 -12.23
N VAL A 76 2.07 13.42 -11.41
CA VAL A 76 0.71 12.90 -11.66
C VAL A 76 -0.19 13.93 -12.34
N ASP A 77 -1.22 13.45 -13.04
CA ASP A 77 -2.26 14.30 -13.64
C ASP A 77 -3.35 14.66 -12.62
N LEU A 78 -3.60 13.79 -11.64
CA LEU A 78 -4.65 13.92 -10.63
C LEU A 78 -4.23 13.29 -9.31
N ILE A 79 -4.64 13.90 -8.19
CA ILE A 79 -4.38 13.39 -6.84
C ILE A 79 -5.68 12.92 -6.19
N ALA A 80 -5.75 11.65 -5.81
CA ALA A 80 -6.86 11.12 -5.00
C ALA A 80 -6.49 11.12 -3.51
N LEU A 81 -6.96 12.12 -2.76
CA LEU A 81 -6.80 12.18 -1.31
C LEU A 81 -7.80 11.23 -0.64
N ILE A 82 -7.29 10.08 -0.18
CA ILE A 82 -8.12 9.10 0.51
C ILE A 82 -8.14 9.36 2.01
N VAL A 83 -9.35 9.51 2.56
CA VAL A 83 -9.61 9.77 3.98
C VAL A 83 -10.57 8.72 4.55
N GLU A 84 -10.57 8.60 5.88
CA GLU A 84 -11.59 7.82 6.59
C GLU A 84 -12.78 8.72 6.94
N PRO A 85 -13.98 8.16 7.16
CA PRO A 85 -15.19 8.94 7.36
C PRO A 85 -15.30 9.35 8.83
N PHE A 86 -14.31 10.11 9.29
CA PHE A 86 -14.23 10.69 10.63
C PHE A 86 -13.95 12.19 10.52
N THR A 87 -13.95 12.89 11.65
CA THR A 87 -13.55 14.30 11.71
C THR A 87 -12.13 14.52 11.17
N VAL A 88 -11.88 15.70 10.61
CA VAL A 88 -10.58 16.02 10.00
C VAL A 88 -9.47 15.96 11.05
N SER A 89 -8.50 15.07 10.84
CA SER A 89 -7.37 14.91 11.76
C SER A 89 -6.26 15.94 11.49
N PRO A 90 -5.33 16.15 12.45
CA PRO A 90 -4.15 16.99 12.22
C PRO A 90 -3.31 16.54 11.02
N GLU A 91 -3.21 15.23 10.77
CA GLU A 91 -2.53 14.67 9.59
C GLU A 91 -3.26 14.99 8.29
N ASP A 92 -4.60 14.96 8.29
CA ASP A 92 -5.38 15.37 7.12
C ASP A 92 -5.12 16.85 6.80
N ARG A 93 -5.12 17.73 7.82
CA ARG A 93 -4.77 19.16 7.64
C ARG A 93 -3.36 19.33 7.09
N PHE A 94 -2.38 18.62 7.65
CA PHE A 94 -1.01 18.67 7.16
C PHE A 94 -0.92 18.27 5.67
N ILE A 95 -1.59 17.20 5.26
CA ILE A 95 -1.61 16.79 3.86
C ILE A 95 -2.26 17.87 2.99
N LEU A 96 -3.41 18.41 3.40
CA LEU A 96 -4.10 19.48 2.65
C LEU A 96 -3.22 20.72 2.47
N GLU A 97 -2.48 21.15 3.49
CA GLU A 97 -1.54 22.27 3.35
C GLU A 97 -0.44 22.00 2.31
N ASN A 98 0.08 20.77 2.23
CA ASN A 98 1.06 20.41 1.20
C ASN A 98 0.44 20.38 -0.20
N LEU A 99 -0.81 19.94 -0.32
CA LEU A 99 -1.53 19.87 -1.60
C LEU A 99 -1.87 21.26 -2.16
N LYS A 100 -2.00 22.30 -1.32
CA LYS A 100 -2.32 23.67 -1.79
C LYS A 100 -1.30 24.23 -2.78
N ASN A 101 -0.05 23.78 -2.70
CA ASN A 101 1.03 24.23 -3.56
C ASN A 101 1.20 23.40 -4.84
N ILE A 102 0.37 22.36 -5.02
CA ILE A 102 0.46 21.46 -6.17
C ILE A 102 -0.63 21.86 -7.18
N PRO A 103 -0.29 22.29 -8.41
CA PRO A 103 -1.24 22.77 -9.40
C PRO A 103 -1.92 21.60 -10.14
N LYS A 104 -2.51 20.67 -9.40
CA LYS A 104 -3.16 19.46 -9.91
C LYS A 104 -4.57 19.31 -9.34
N PRO A 105 -5.54 18.77 -10.09
CA PRO A 105 -6.85 18.47 -9.54
C PRO A 105 -6.73 17.47 -8.39
N VAL A 106 -7.36 17.79 -7.27
CA VAL A 106 -7.42 16.92 -6.09
C VAL A 106 -8.84 16.41 -5.91
N PHE A 107 -9.00 15.10 -5.84
CA PHE A 107 -10.25 14.43 -5.48
C PHE A 107 -10.22 14.07 -4.00
N LEU A 108 -11.29 14.38 -3.27
CA LEU A 108 -11.51 13.84 -1.94
C LEU A 108 -12.22 12.49 -2.06
N VAL A 109 -11.55 11.42 -1.65
CA VAL A 109 -12.10 10.07 -1.66
C VAL A 109 -12.37 9.65 -0.21
N ILE A 110 -13.63 9.75 0.21
CA ILE A 110 -14.04 9.39 1.57
C ILE A 110 -14.30 7.88 1.58
N ASN A 111 -13.34 7.10 2.07
CA ASN A 111 -13.41 5.63 2.09
C ASN A 111 -14.13 5.10 3.33
N LYS A 112 -14.44 3.80 3.34
CA LYS A 112 -15.07 3.06 4.45
C LYS A 112 -16.48 3.56 4.82
N ILE A 113 -17.23 4.09 3.85
CA ILE A 113 -18.60 4.58 4.10
C ILE A 113 -19.55 3.48 4.59
N ASP A 114 -19.20 2.21 4.41
CA ASP A 114 -19.91 1.06 4.99
C ASP A 114 -19.90 1.03 6.52
N LYS A 115 -19.11 1.90 7.18
CA LYS A 115 -19.00 2.00 8.63
C LYS A 115 -19.77 3.17 9.25
N ILE A 116 -20.40 4.03 8.46
CA ILE A 116 -21.08 5.24 8.94
C ILE A 116 -22.51 5.33 8.41
N LYS A 117 -23.32 6.16 9.07
CA LYS A 117 -24.68 6.47 8.62
C LYS A 117 -24.65 7.60 7.58
N PRO A 118 -25.64 7.68 6.66
CA PRO A 118 -25.66 8.70 5.61
C PRO A 118 -25.55 10.16 6.10
N HIS A 119 -26.18 10.51 7.22
CA HIS A 119 -26.14 11.88 7.75
C HIS A 119 -24.75 12.30 8.26
N GLU A 120 -23.90 11.35 8.66
CA GLU A 120 -22.53 11.63 9.11
C GLU A 120 -21.67 12.06 7.92
N LEU A 121 -21.91 11.49 6.74
CA LEU A 121 -21.17 11.79 5.52
C LEU A 121 -21.28 13.26 5.11
N ASP A 122 -22.48 13.84 5.18
CA ASP A 122 -22.69 15.25 4.80
C ASP A 122 -22.02 16.24 5.76
N SER A 123 -21.85 15.87 7.02
CA SER A 123 -21.05 16.66 7.97
C SER A 123 -19.57 16.60 7.62
N ILE A 124 -19.05 15.41 7.31
CA ILE A 124 -17.64 15.20 6.97
C ILE A 124 -17.29 15.95 5.68
N LYS A 125 -18.12 15.84 4.64
CA LYS A 125 -17.91 16.56 3.37
C LYS A 125 -17.76 18.06 3.59
N ARG A 126 -18.71 18.66 4.33
CA ARG A 126 -18.69 20.09 4.65
C ARG A 126 -17.42 20.51 5.39
N GLU A 127 -16.96 19.70 6.35
CA GLU A 127 -15.73 19.99 7.08
C GLU A 127 -14.53 20.08 6.12
N TYR A 128 -14.36 19.11 5.22
CA TYR A 128 -13.28 19.13 4.24
C TYR A 128 -13.40 20.27 3.22
N GLU A 129 -14.61 20.58 2.75
CA GLU A 129 -14.87 21.69 1.82
C GLU A 129 -14.45 23.05 2.41
N THR A 130 -14.52 23.24 3.73
CA THR A 130 -14.03 24.47 4.37
C THR A 130 -12.50 24.61 4.34
N LEU A 131 -11.77 23.53 4.13
CA LEU A 131 -10.31 23.49 4.24
C LEU A 131 -9.61 23.46 2.89
N PHE A 132 -10.26 22.94 1.86
CA PHE A 132 -9.66 22.74 0.54
C PHE A 132 -10.71 22.68 -0.56
N SER A 133 -10.38 23.25 -1.73
CA SER A 133 -11.22 23.21 -2.92
C SER A 133 -10.93 21.95 -3.74
N PHE A 134 -11.77 20.92 -3.60
CA PHE A 134 -11.63 19.68 -4.34
C PHE A 134 -12.30 19.77 -5.71
N ALA A 135 -11.70 19.14 -6.73
CA ALA A 135 -12.32 19.01 -8.05
C ALA A 135 -13.54 18.07 -7.99
N LYS A 136 -13.45 17.00 -7.19
CA LYS A 136 -14.56 16.06 -6.91
C LYS A 136 -14.48 15.53 -5.49
N ILE A 137 -15.64 15.18 -4.94
CA ILE A 137 -15.76 14.48 -3.66
C ILE A 137 -16.54 13.19 -3.89
N VAL A 138 -15.86 12.05 -3.77
CA VAL A 138 -16.43 10.73 -4.07
C VAL A 138 -16.41 9.85 -2.82
N PRO A 139 -17.57 9.61 -2.17
CA PRO A 139 -17.67 8.65 -1.08
C PRO A 139 -17.64 7.22 -1.61
N ILE A 140 -16.77 6.36 -1.07
CA ILE A 140 -16.59 4.99 -1.53
C ILE A 140 -16.52 3.98 -0.37
N SER A 141 -16.74 2.70 -0.70
CA SER A 141 -16.22 1.59 0.11
C SER A 141 -15.34 0.73 -0.76
N ALA A 142 -14.01 0.90 -0.62
CA ALA A 142 -13.04 0.06 -1.34
C ALA A 142 -13.25 -1.42 -1.06
N LYS A 143 -13.60 -1.79 0.18
CA LYS A 143 -13.84 -3.18 0.58
C LYS A 143 -15.11 -3.78 -0.06
N LYS A 144 -16.15 -2.97 -0.26
CA LYS A 144 -17.45 -3.42 -0.80
C LYS A 144 -17.62 -3.14 -2.28
N GLY A 145 -16.69 -2.43 -2.92
CA GLY A 145 -16.82 -1.98 -4.31
C GLY A 145 -17.81 -0.82 -4.50
N THR A 146 -18.33 -0.23 -3.42
CA THR A 146 -19.34 0.83 -3.51
C THR A 146 -18.74 2.09 -4.13
N ASN A 147 -19.41 2.59 -5.17
CA ASN A 147 -19.06 3.80 -5.93
C ASN A 147 -17.69 3.79 -6.64
N LEU A 148 -17.06 2.62 -6.81
CA LEU A 148 -15.76 2.55 -7.50
C LEU A 148 -15.86 2.87 -8.99
N SER A 149 -16.94 2.45 -9.67
CA SER A 149 -17.19 2.81 -11.07
C SER A 149 -17.39 4.31 -11.25
N ILE A 150 -18.08 4.97 -10.30
CA ILE A 150 -18.26 6.42 -10.28
C ILE A 150 -16.91 7.11 -10.12
N LEU A 151 -16.09 6.66 -9.16
CA LEU A 151 -14.74 7.20 -8.96
C LEU A 151 -13.90 7.06 -10.23
N MET A 152 -13.93 5.90 -10.89
CA MET A 152 -13.18 5.66 -12.14
C MET A 152 -13.66 6.56 -13.27
N GLY A 153 -14.97 6.70 -13.47
CA GLY A 153 -15.51 7.58 -14.50
C GLY A 153 -15.08 9.03 -14.30
N GLU A 154 -15.11 9.52 -13.06
CA GLU A 154 -14.65 10.86 -12.71
C GLU A 154 -13.14 11.03 -12.94
N ILE A 155 -12.32 10.02 -12.61
CA ILE A 155 -10.88 10.05 -12.87
C ILE A 155 -10.61 10.12 -14.38
N ILE A 156 -11.23 9.25 -15.17
CA ILE A 156 -11.04 9.18 -16.63
C ILE A 156 -11.37 10.52 -17.29
N GLN A 157 -12.44 11.19 -16.86
CA GLN A 157 -12.82 12.51 -17.37
C GLN A 157 -11.79 13.62 -17.11
N HIS A 158 -10.87 13.42 -16.17
CA HIS A 158 -9.82 14.39 -15.82
C HIS A 158 -8.45 14.00 -16.38
N LEU A 159 -8.33 12.85 -17.04
CA LEU A 159 -7.07 12.45 -17.66
C LEU A 159 -6.83 13.22 -18.96
N PRO A 160 -5.57 13.58 -19.27
CA PRO A 160 -5.24 14.21 -20.54
C PRO A 160 -5.42 13.22 -21.70
N LEU A 161 -5.70 13.75 -22.89
CA LEU A 161 -5.63 12.95 -24.11
C LEU A 161 -4.17 12.59 -24.39
N HIS A 162 -3.84 11.31 -24.31
CA HIS A 162 -2.50 10.79 -24.53
C HIS A 162 -2.59 9.33 -25.01
N PRO A 163 -1.64 8.83 -25.82
CA PRO A 163 -1.53 7.39 -26.07
C PRO A 163 -1.40 6.58 -24.77
N ALA A 164 -1.76 5.30 -24.79
CA ALA A 164 -1.47 4.43 -23.65
C ALA A 164 0.05 4.40 -23.39
N TYR A 165 0.45 4.44 -22.10
CA TYR A 165 1.85 4.31 -21.70
C TYR A 165 2.31 2.85 -21.72
N TYR A 166 1.41 1.94 -21.42
CA TYR A 166 1.66 0.51 -21.36
C TYR A 166 0.71 -0.26 -22.26
N ASP A 167 1.10 -1.48 -22.61
CA ASP A 167 0.25 -2.43 -23.31
C ASP A 167 -0.99 -2.79 -22.49
N SER A 168 -2.04 -3.31 -23.15
CA SER A 168 -3.34 -3.55 -22.52
C SER A 168 -3.33 -4.62 -21.43
N ASP A 169 -2.33 -5.50 -21.43
CA ASP A 169 -2.12 -6.58 -20.46
C ASP A 169 -1.21 -6.18 -19.30
N PHE A 170 -0.65 -4.96 -19.30
CA PHE A 170 0.16 -4.48 -18.19
C PHE A 170 -0.70 -4.23 -16.94
N ILE A 171 -0.31 -4.88 -15.83
CA ILE A 171 -0.99 -4.77 -14.54
C ILE A 171 -0.19 -3.92 -13.55
N THR A 172 1.11 -4.21 -13.38
CA THR A 172 1.97 -3.56 -12.39
C THR A 172 3.45 -3.60 -12.79
N ASP A 173 4.23 -2.60 -12.35
CA ASP A 173 5.68 -2.58 -12.54
C ASP A 173 6.44 -3.35 -11.44
N GLN A 174 5.71 -3.93 -10.48
CA GLN A 174 6.31 -4.58 -9.32
C GLN A 174 6.88 -5.96 -9.67
N PRO A 175 8.19 -6.19 -9.49
CA PRO A 175 8.77 -7.51 -9.70
C PRO A 175 8.20 -8.52 -8.70
N GLU A 176 7.95 -9.76 -9.15
CA GLU A 176 7.41 -10.84 -8.32
C GLU A 176 8.21 -11.05 -7.03
N ARG A 177 9.54 -10.96 -7.10
CA ARG A 177 10.42 -11.06 -5.91
C ARG A 177 10.10 -10.02 -4.85
N ILE A 178 9.76 -8.80 -5.27
CA ILE A 178 9.37 -7.74 -4.33
C ILE A 178 8.00 -8.06 -3.75
N LEU A 179 7.03 -8.44 -4.58
CA LEU A 179 5.69 -8.80 -4.11
C LEU A 179 5.73 -9.97 -3.12
N VAL A 180 6.52 -11.02 -3.38
CA VAL A 180 6.72 -12.14 -2.46
C VAL A 180 7.28 -11.67 -1.12
N GLY A 181 8.29 -10.80 -1.13
CA GLY A 181 8.83 -10.19 0.09
C GLY A 181 7.74 -9.44 0.87
N GLU A 182 6.90 -8.70 0.17
CA GLU A 182 5.79 -7.95 0.75
C GLU A 182 4.72 -8.87 1.32
N LEU A 183 4.32 -9.94 0.63
CA LEU A 183 3.35 -10.94 1.11
C LEU A 183 3.83 -11.62 2.40
N ILE A 184 5.12 -11.93 2.50
CA ILE A 184 5.72 -12.44 3.76
C ILE A 184 5.61 -11.38 4.85
N ARG A 185 5.96 -10.12 4.52
CA ARG A 185 5.88 -9.00 5.45
C ARG A 185 4.46 -8.76 5.95
N GLU A 186 3.44 -8.90 5.10
CA GLU A 186 2.04 -8.80 5.50
C GLU A 186 1.69 -9.81 6.61
N LYS A 187 2.17 -11.06 6.51
CA LYS A 187 1.94 -12.06 7.58
C LYS A 187 2.69 -11.76 8.87
N ILE A 188 3.86 -11.14 8.77
CA ILE A 188 4.55 -10.61 9.95
C ILE A 188 3.72 -9.50 10.59
N PHE A 189 3.16 -8.59 9.79
CA PHE A 189 2.26 -7.53 10.26
C PHE A 189 1.04 -8.11 10.97
N ASP A 190 0.44 -9.17 10.43
CA ASP A 190 -0.76 -9.78 11.00
C ASP A 190 -0.48 -10.55 12.30
N LEU A 191 0.67 -11.23 12.39
CA LEU A 191 0.96 -12.19 13.47
C LEU A 191 1.82 -11.65 14.62
N THR A 192 2.56 -10.56 14.41
CA THR A 192 3.44 -9.97 15.44
C THR A 192 2.80 -8.75 16.08
N HIS A 193 3.36 -8.14 17.12
CA HIS A 193 2.81 -6.93 17.78
C HIS A 193 3.92 -5.91 18.02
N ASP A 194 3.57 -4.79 18.67
CA ASP A 194 4.51 -3.76 19.10
C ASP A 194 5.39 -3.24 17.96
N GLU A 195 6.71 -3.11 18.17
CA GLU A 195 7.63 -2.54 17.18
C GLU A 195 8.09 -3.54 16.11
N ILE A 196 7.74 -4.83 16.24
CA ILE A 196 8.27 -5.91 15.38
C ILE A 196 7.95 -5.69 13.89
N PRO A 197 6.69 -5.42 13.47
CA PRO A 197 6.38 -5.26 12.04
C PRO A 197 7.18 -4.14 11.38
N TYR A 198 7.45 -3.07 12.13
CA TYR A 198 8.15 -1.89 11.66
C TYR A 198 9.67 -2.06 11.65
N SER A 199 10.20 -3.05 12.39
CA SER A 199 11.64 -3.29 12.55
C SER A 199 12.20 -4.34 11.59
N VAL A 200 11.36 -4.82 10.66
CA VAL A 200 11.71 -5.89 9.73
C VAL A 200 12.09 -5.33 8.35
N MET A 201 13.17 -5.89 7.80
CA MET A 201 13.58 -5.76 6.39
C MET A 201 13.50 -7.15 5.75
N LEU A 202 12.76 -7.27 4.65
CA LEU A 202 12.65 -8.50 3.86
C LEU A 202 13.58 -8.42 2.65
N LYS A 203 14.26 -9.54 2.36
CA LYS A 203 15.02 -9.71 1.14
C LYS A 203 14.76 -11.10 0.58
N VAL A 204 14.35 -11.19 -0.68
CA VAL A 204 14.29 -12.47 -1.41
C VAL A 204 15.68 -12.73 -1.99
N ASP A 205 16.38 -13.71 -1.43
CA ASP A 205 17.75 -14.07 -1.80
C ASP A 205 17.79 -14.99 -3.03
N GLN A 206 16.85 -15.92 -3.13
CA GLN A 206 16.71 -16.83 -4.27
C GLN A 206 15.25 -16.91 -4.71
N PHE A 207 15.05 -17.03 -6.01
CA PHE A 207 13.77 -17.26 -6.67
C PHE A 207 14.12 -18.04 -7.94
N GLU A 208 13.96 -19.36 -7.88
CA GLU A 208 14.47 -20.29 -8.87
C GLU A 208 13.38 -21.28 -9.24
N GLU A 209 13.07 -21.37 -10.54
CA GLU A 209 12.23 -22.45 -11.05
C GLU A 209 12.95 -23.79 -10.88
N ARG A 210 12.18 -24.78 -10.43
CA ARG A 210 12.62 -26.18 -10.28
C ARG A 210 11.71 -27.08 -11.11
N PRO A 211 12.17 -28.31 -11.40
CA PRO A 211 11.33 -29.30 -12.08
C PRO A 211 9.98 -29.50 -11.35
N GLN A 212 8.97 -29.95 -12.11
CA GLN A 212 7.61 -30.21 -11.60
C GLN A 212 6.82 -28.96 -11.21
N ASP A 213 7.02 -27.85 -11.92
CA ASP A 213 6.23 -26.61 -11.73
C ASP A 213 6.31 -26.07 -10.28
N LEU A 214 7.53 -26.12 -9.74
CA LEU A 214 7.85 -25.73 -8.37
C LEU A 214 8.81 -24.54 -8.39
N ILE A 215 8.46 -23.45 -7.71
CA ILE A 215 9.40 -22.34 -7.50
C ILE A 215 10.04 -22.47 -6.11
N TYR A 216 11.37 -22.49 -6.06
CA TYR A 216 12.12 -22.38 -4.80
C TYR A 216 12.38 -20.92 -4.49
N ILE A 217 11.91 -20.49 -3.32
CA ILE A 217 12.06 -19.13 -2.83
C ILE A 217 12.79 -19.18 -1.49
N ARG A 218 13.93 -18.50 -1.43
CA ARG A 218 14.64 -18.25 -0.17
C ARG A 218 14.54 -16.78 0.19
N ALA A 219 14.03 -16.48 1.38
CA ALA A 219 13.89 -15.11 1.87
C ALA A 219 14.50 -14.94 3.26
N SER A 220 15.27 -13.86 3.42
CA SER A 220 15.82 -13.43 4.70
C SER A 220 14.97 -12.31 5.32
N ILE A 221 14.59 -12.53 6.57
CA ILE A 221 13.90 -11.57 7.43
C ILE A 221 14.92 -11.01 8.42
N TYR A 222 15.30 -9.76 8.25
CA TYR A 222 16.26 -9.09 9.12
C TYR A 222 15.55 -8.21 10.16
N VAL A 223 16.01 -8.30 11.40
CA VAL A 223 15.62 -7.43 12.52
C VAL A 223 16.82 -6.74 13.14
N GLU A 224 16.60 -5.74 13.98
CA GLU A 224 17.69 -4.97 14.60
C GLU A 224 18.24 -5.62 15.87
N GLN A 225 17.42 -6.39 16.60
CA GLN A 225 17.76 -6.93 17.91
C GLN A 225 17.52 -8.44 18.03
N ALA A 226 18.28 -9.09 18.92
CA ALA A 226 18.15 -10.51 19.20
C ALA A 226 16.79 -10.90 19.82
N SER A 227 16.22 -10.02 20.66
CA SER A 227 14.87 -10.16 21.21
C SER A 227 13.82 -10.29 20.10
N GLN A 228 13.88 -9.39 19.11
CA GLN A 228 12.99 -9.37 17.95
C GLN A 228 13.13 -10.64 17.11
N LYS A 229 14.37 -11.13 16.92
CA LYS A 229 14.64 -12.40 16.24
C LYS A 229 14.00 -13.56 16.98
N GLY A 230 14.11 -13.57 18.31
CA GLY A 230 13.46 -14.57 19.17
C GLY A 230 11.94 -14.58 19.02
N ILE A 231 11.32 -13.41 18.94
CA ILE A 231 9.87 -13.26 18.74
C ILE A 231 9.43 -13.80 17.37
N LEU A 232 10.14 -13.44 16.29
CA LEU A 232 9.83 -13.91 14.94
C LEU A 232 9.97 -15.43 14.77
N ILE A 233 10.99 -16.03 15.40
CA ILE A 233 11.15 -17.48 15.41
C ILE A 233 10.04 -18.11 16.25
N GLY A 234 9.77 -17.54 17.43
CA GLY A 234 8.82 -18.04 18.40
C GLY A 234 9.27 -19.34 19.06
N LYS A 235 8.53 -19.79 20.08
CA LYS A 235 8.83 -21.01 20.83
C LYS A 235 8.91 -22.22 19.87
N SER A 236 10.08 -22.86 19.82
CA SER A 236 10.34 -24.02 18.93
C SER A 236 10.08 -23.76 17.45
N GLY A 237 10.24 -22.52 16.98
CA GLY A 237 10.02 -22.16 15.57
C GLY A 237 8.55 -22.05 15.16
N LYS A 238 7.61 -22.05 16.11
CA LYS A 238 6.16 -22.02 15.79
C LYS A 238 5.74 -20.76 15.05
N MET A 239 6.27 -19.60 15.40
CA MET A 239 5.88 -18.33 14.78
C MET A 239 6.34 -18.27 13.33
N ILE A 240 7.62 -18.55 13.07
CA ILE A 240 8.17 -18.52 11.71
C ILE A 240 7.52 -19.57 10.79
N LYS A 241 7.19 -20.76 11.34
CA LYS A 241 6.43 -21.78 10.61
C LYS A 241 5.02 -21.29 10.24
N ASN A 242 4.35 -20.57 11.14
CA ASN A 242 3.03 -20.01 10.87
C ASN A 242 3.09 -18.91 9.80
N ILE A 243 4.04 -17.97 9.93
CA ILE A 243 4.32 -16.93 8.93
C ILE A 243 4.56 -17.57 7.55
N GLY A 244 5.48 -18.52 7.46
CA GLY A 244 5.81 -19.21 6.21
C GLY A 244 4.63 -19.98 5.63
N SER A 245 3.83 -20.65 6.46
CA SER A 245 2.66 -21.41 6.00
C SER A 245 1.56 -20.51 5.43
N LEU A 246 1.30 -19.36 6.05
CA LEU A 246 0.31 -18.40 5.55
C LEU A 246 0.81 -17.66 4.31
N ALA A 247 2.07 -17.23 4.31
CA ALA A 247 2.67 -16.55 3.16
C ALA A 247 2.72 -17.48 1.95
N ARG A 248 3.13 -18.74 2.13
CA ARG A 248 3.21 -19.74 1.05
C ARG A 248 1.90 -19.89 0.31
N LYS A 249 0.78 -20.07 1.03
CA LYS A 249 -0.55 -20.23 0.41
C LYS A 249 -0.94 -19.02 -0.45
N GLU A 250 -0.58 -17.83 -0.02
CA GLU A 250 -0.92 -16.61 -0.75
C GLU A 250 -0.01 -16.38 -1.95
N ILE A 251 1.27 -16.68 -1.82
CA ILE A 251 2.23 -16.63 -2.93
C ILE A 251 1.86 -17.68 -3.99
N GLU A 252 1.52 -18.91 -3.62
CA GLU A 252 1.06 -19.95 -4.56
C GLU A 252 -0.19 -19.51 -5.32
N LYS A 253 -1.15 -18.87 -4.62
CA LYS A 253 -2.34 -18.31 -5.28
C LYS A 253 -1.97 -17.23 -6.29
N HIS A 254 -1.00 -16.39 -5.97
CA HIS A 254 -0.60 -15.27 -6.83
C HIS A 254 0.21 -15.74 -8.05
N LEU A 255 1.17 -16.65 -7.85
CA LEU A 255 2.03 -17.17 -8.93
C LEU A 255 1.36 -18.27 -9.76
N GLY A 256 0.28 -18.87 -9.26
CA GLY A 256 -0.44 -19.94 -9.97
C GLY A 256 0.28 -21.29 -10.00
N CYS A 257 1.38 -21.45 -9.26
CA CYS A 257 2.19 -22.68 -9.20
C CYS A 257 2.49 -23.09 -7.75
N GLN A 258 3.09 -24.26 -7.55
CA GLN A 258 3.56 -24.68 -6.23
C GLN A 258 4.86 -23.96 -5.87
N ILE A 259 5.09 -23.69 -4.58
CA ILE A 259 6.37 -23.13 -4.13
C ILE A 259 6.95 -23.89 -2.93
N TYR A 260 8.27 -23.87 -2.83
CA TYR A 260 9.01 -24.15 -1.61
C TYR A 260 9.52 -22.85 -1.02
N LEU A 261 8.97 -22.43 0.13
CA LEU A 261 9.35 -21.19 0.81
C LEU A 261 10.30 -21.48 1.99
N ASP A 262 11.55 -21.06 1.84
CA ASP A 262 12.61 -21.15 2.85
C ASP A 262 12.81 -19.78 3.52
N LEU A 263 12.48 -19.68 4.81
CA LEU A 263 12.58 -18.44 5.58
C LEU A 263 13.74 -18.48 6.57
N TRP A 264 14.63 -17.49 6.47
CA TRP A 264 15.72 -17.31 7.41
C TRP A 264 15.56 -16.02 8.23
N VAL A 265 15.84 -16.06 9.53
CA VAL A 265 15.76 -14.88 10.41
C VAL A 265 17.16 -14.43 10.86
N GLY A 266 17.53 -13.22 10.43
CA GLY A 266 18.83 -12.61 10.66
C GLY A 266 18.77 -11.38 11.55
N ILE A 267 19.94 -10.95 12.04
CA ILE A 267 20.10 -9.67 12.72
C ILE A 267 20.93 -8.76 11.80
N LYS A 268 20.40 -7.59 11.48
CA LYS A 268 21.12 -6.49 10.82
C LYS A 268 20.97 -5.25 11.67
N LYS A 269 22.01 -4.92 12.44
CA LYS A 269 21.94 -3.82 13.42
C LYS A 269 21.74 -2.48 12.71
N GLN A 270 20.85 -1.64 13.26
CA GLN A 270 20.65 -0.24 12.88
C GLN A 270 20.34 0.00 11.39
N TRP A 271 19.74 -0.98 10.71
CA TRP A 271 19.45 -0.84 9.27
C TRP A 271 18.43 0.26 8.97
N ARG A 272 17.64 0.74 9.96
CA ARG A 272 16.73 1.89 9.77
C ARG A 272 17.40 3.27 9.92
N ARG A 273 18.68 3.29 10.31
CA ARG A 273 19.49 4.52 10.49
C ARG A 273 20.46 4.77 9.33
N HIS A 274 20.58 3.84 8.39
CA HIS A 274 21.52 3.85 7.28
C HIS A 274 20.82 3.39 6.01
#